data_AF-A0A6J2RJW8-F1
#
_entry.id   AF-A0A6J2RJW8-F1
#
_cell.length_a   1.000
_cell.length_b   1.000
_cell.length_c   1.000
_cell.angle_alpha   90.00
_cell.angle_beta   90.00
_cell.angle_gamma   90.00
#
_symmetry.space_group_name_H-M   'P 1'
#
loop_
_entity.id
_entity.type
_entity.pdbx_description
1 polymer ?
#
loop_
_entity_poly.entity_id
_entity_poly.type
_entity_poly.pdbx_seq_one_letter_code
_entity_poly.pdbx_strand_id
1 'polypeptide(L)'
;MASMKDSDTGLWLHNKLGSTDELWTPPSIASLLTVSVIDNIRLCFSSLSPPVKLKLLLGMLHLPRRTVDEMKDALSEIIQLATVDSEPWVLMVADILKSFPETGSLNLDLEEQNPNVQDILGELREKVSECEASTMLPLECQYLNKSALTTLVGPLTPPVKHFQLKRKPKTLCHRLKSSSGSVEKGFSAAAEIVSH
;
A
#
# COMPACT_ATOMS: atom_id res chain seq x y z
N MET A 1 17.73 33.84 21.84
CA MET A 1 16.33 34.28 22.01
C MET A 1 15.48 33.43 21.07
N ALA A 2 14.86 32.37 21.58
CA ALA A 2 13.87 31.61 20.80
C ALA A 2 12.66 32.53 20.57
N SER A 3 12.30 32.76 19.32
CA SER A 3 11.19 33.65 18.98
C SER A 3 9.90 32.99 19.43
N MET A 4 8.98 33.76 20.02
CA MET A 4 7.72 33.26 20.63
C MET A 4 6.84 32.43 19.67
N LYS A 5 7.11 32.42 18.35
CA LYS A 5 6.41 31.59 17.34
C LYS A 5 6.76 30.11 17.38
N ASP A 6 7.99 29.76 17.79
CA ASP A 6 8.48 28.37 17.70
C ASP A 6 7.82 27.48 18.78
N SER A 7 7.61 28.06 19.97
CA SER A 7 6.99 27.38 21.11
C SER A 7 5.50 27.08 20.89
N ASP A 8 4.80 27.93 20.15
CA ASP A 8 3.36 27.77 19.92
C ASP A 8 3.06 26.66 18.91
N THR A 9 3.90 26.49 17.87
CA THR A 9 3.68 25.46 16.85
C THR A 9 3.89 24.06 17.41
N GLY A 10 4.94 23.85 18.21
CA GLY A 10 5.19 22.55 18.85
C GLY A 10 4.05 22.13 19.77
N LEU A 11 3.60 23.03 20.65
CA LEU A 11 2.47 22.76 21.54
C LEU A 11 1.16 22.50 20.76
N TRP A 12 0.92 23.25 19.69
CA TRP A 12 -0.22 23.03 18.81
C TRP A 12 -0.19 21.64 18.16
N LEU A 13 0.96 21.19 17.67
CA LEU A 13 1.12 19.84 17.11
C LEU A 13 0.86 18.75 18.14
N HIS A 14 1.34 18.92 19.38
CA HIS A 14 1.02 18.01 20.47
C HIS A 14 -0.49 17.94 20.76
N ASN A 15 -1.18 19.07 20.73
CA ASN A 15 -2.63 19.10 20.95
C ASN A 15 -3.42 18.46 19.80
N LYS A 16 -2.90 18.53 18.56
CA LYS A 16 -3.58 17.98 17.38
C LYS A 16 -3.25 16.52 17.09
N LEU A 17 -2.02 16.10 17.36
CA LEU A 17 -1.50 14.78 16.97
C LEU A 17 -1.07 13.93 18.17
N GLY A 18 -0.94 14.51 19.37
CA GLY A 18 -0.35 13.85 20.53
C GLY A 18 -1.22 12.80 21.23
N SER A 19 -2.47 12.59 20.81
CA SER A 19 -3.30 11.50 21.34
C SER A 19 -2.63 10.15 21.06
N THR A 20 -2.40 9.36 22.10
CA THR A 20 -1.80 8.02 22.00
C THR A 20 -2.84 6.92 21.79
N ASP A 21 -4.13 7.24 21.94
CA ASP A 21 -5.22 6.28 21.76
C ASP A 21 -5.48 5.99 20.27
N GLU A 22 -5.14 6.96 19.40
CA GLU A 22 -5.24 6.85 17.96
C GLU A 22 -3.83 6.84 17.37
N LEU A 23 -3.40 5.73 16.78
CA LEU A 23 -2.05 5.60 16.22
C LEU A 23 -1.98 6.02 14.74
N TRP A 24 -3.12 6.11 14.07
CA TRP A 24 -3.21 6.48 12.66
C TRP A 24 -3.18 8.00 12.48
N THR A 25 -2.87 8.42 11.25
CA THR A 25 -2.97 9.81 10.82
C THR A 25 -4.44 10.25 10.85
N PRO A 26 -4.76 11.40 11.46
CA PRO A 26 -6.14 11.87 11.48
C PRO A 26 -6.58 12.25 10.06
N PRO A 27 -7.86 12.10 9.69
CA PRO A 27 -8.36 12.43 8.35
C PRO A 27 -8.11 13.89 7.91
N SER A 28 -7.99 14.80 8.87
CA SER A 28 -7.73 16.23 8.65
C SER A 28 -6.26 16.57 8.43
N ILE A 29 -5.32 15.61 8.47
CA ILE A 29 -3.87 15.85 8.45
C ILE A 29 -3.41 16.75 7.29
N ALA A 30 -3.96 16.54 6.09
CA ALA A 30 -3.59 17.34 4.92
C ALA A 30 -3.95 18.83 5.06
N SER A 31 -5.02 19.15 5.80
CA SER A 31 -5.40 20.53 6.09
C SER A 31 -4.58 21.17 7.21
N LEU A 32 -3.99 20.35 8.09
CA LEU A 32 -3.14 20.81 9.20
C LEU A 32 -1.73 21.15 8.72
N LEU A 33 -1.19 20.36 7.79
CA LEU A 33 0.18 20.50 7.24
C LEU A 33 0.22 21.52 6.10
N THR A 34 0.00 22.79 6.44
CA THR A 34 0.19 23.91 5.51
C THR A 34 1.67 24.25 5.32
N VAL A 35 2.02 24.95 4.23
CA VAL A 35 3.40 25.41 3.94
C VAL A 35 4.02 26.12 5.16
N SER A 36 3.30 27.07 5.77
CA SER A 36 3.78 27.80 6.95
C SER A 36 3.98 26.90 8.17
N VAL A 37 3.15 25.87 8.35
CA VAL A 37 3.28 24.94 9.48
C VAL A 37 4.48 24.04 9.27
N ILE A 38 4.70 23.54 8.06
CA ILE A 38 5.88 22.73 7.69
C ILE A 38 7.17 23.52 7.88
N ASP A 39 7.20 24.80 7.49
CA ASP A 39 8.35 25.65 7.73
C ASP A 39 8.68 25.79 9.22
N ASN A 40 7.66 25.97 10.06
CA ASN A 40 7.84 26.07 11.52
C ASN A 40 8.22 24.74 12.16
N ILE A 41 7.75 23.60 11.63
CA ILE A 41 8.09 22.26 12.14
C ILE A 41 9.59 22.04 12.14
N ARG A 42 10.31 22.51 11.12
CA ARG A 42 11.78 22.39 11.02
C ARG A 42 12.50 22.93 12.25
N LEU A 43 11.94 23.96 12.88
CA LEU A 43 12.54 24.64 14.04
C LEU A 43 12.26 23.91 15.35
N CYS A 44 11.15 23.16 15.44
CA CYS A 44 10.73 22.48 16.67
C CYS A 44 10.71 20.95 16.57
N PHE A 45 11.09 20.35 15.44
CA PHE A 45 10.94 18.90 15.21
C PHE A 45 11.63 18.06 16.30
N SER A 46 12.84 18.43 16.69
CA SER A 46 13.63 17.70 17.68
C SER A 46 12.96 17.61 19.06
N SER A 47 12.15 18.62 19.44
CA SER A 47 11.47 18.66 20.73
C SER A 47 10.10 17.98 20.75
N LEU A 48 9.60 17.52 19.60
CA LEU A 48 8.33 16.80 19.51
C LEU A 48 8.43 15.39 20.10
N SER A 49 7.33 14.89 20.67
CA SER A 49 7.28 13.50 21.13
C SER A 49 7.26 12.52 19.94
N PRO A 50 7.77 11.28 20.12
CA PRO A 50 7.79 10.29 19.04
C PRO A 50 6.43 10.01 18.38
N PRO A 51 5.29 9.89 19.11
CA PRO A 51 3.99 9.70 18.47
C PRO A 51 3.59 10.83 17.51
N VAL A 52 3.93 12.08 17.87
CA VAL A 52 3.67 13.26 17.02
C VAL A 52 4.57 13.23 15.79
N LYS A 53 5.86 12.92 15.96
CA LYS A 53 6.82 12.78 14.85
C LYS A 53 6.36 11.72 13.84
N LEU A 54 5.96 10.55 14.31
CA LEU A 54 5.49 9.46 13.46
C LEU A 54 4.23 9.83 12.67
N LYS A 55 3.23 10.43 13.32
CA LYS A 55 2.02 10.91 12.63
C LYS A 55 2.31 12.01 11.63
N LEU A 56 3.27 12.88 11.92
CA LEU A 56 3.69 13.94 11.01
C LEU A 56 4.36 13.35 9.77
N LEU A 57 5.32 12.43 9.95
CA LEU A 57 6.01 11.73 8.86
C LEU A 57 5.03 10.93 7.99
N LEU A 58 4.19 10.09 8.59
CA LEU A 58 3.14 9.35 7.87
C LEU A 58 2.14 10.29 7.21
N GLY A 59 1.84 11.43 7.86
CA GLY A 59 0.95 12.47 7.35
C GLY A 59 1.41 13.06 6.01
N MET A 60 2.72 13.09 5.74
CA MET A 60 3.27 13.57 4.47
C MET A 60 2.75 12.76 3.27
N LEU A 61 2.50 11.46 3.45
CA LEU A 61 1.97 10.58 2.39
C LEU A 61 0.53 10.91 2.01
N HIS A 62 -0.21 11.60 2.88
CA HIS A 62 -1.58 12.00 2.63
C HIS A 62 -1.69 13.36 1.93
N LEU A 63 -0.56 14.04 1.69
CA LEU A 63 -0.55 15.31 0.99
C LEU A 63 -0.73 15.11 -0.53
N PRO A 64 -1.50 15.97 -1.20
CA PRO A 64 -1.56 15.95 -2.66
C PRO A 64 -0.17 16.14 -3.28
N ARG A 65 0.13 15.44 -4.38
CA ARG A 65 1.44 15.48 -5.04
C ARG A 65 1.93 16.91 -5.33
N ARG A 66 1.03 17.82 -5.73
CA ARG A 66 1.33 19.24 -5.98
C ARG A 66 1.83 19.96 -4.73
N THR A 67 1.17 19.73 -3.60
CA THR A 67 1.56 20.30 -2.32
C THR A 67 2.92 19.77 -1.91
N VAL A 68 3.18 18.47 -2.07
CA VAL A 68 4.50 17.87 -1.80
C VAL A 68 5.60 18.51 -2.64
N ASP A 69 5.35 18.76 -3.93
CA ASP A 69 6.31 19.46 -4.81
C ASP A 69 6.61 20.89 -4.34
N GLU A 70 5.58 21.63 -3.92
CA GLU A 70 5.73 23.03 -3.46
C GLU A 70 6.60 23.16 -2.22
N MET A 71 6.54 22.19 -1.30
CA MET A 71 7.28 22.20 -0.03
C MET A 71 8.36 21.12 0.06
N LYS A 72 8.83 20.62 -1.09
CA LYS A 72 9.72 19.43 -1.14
C LYS A 72 11.00 19.59 -0.32
N ASP A 73 11.59 20.79 -0.33
CA ASP A 73 12.87 21.05 0.34
C ASP A 73 12.66 21.04 1.86
N ALA A 74 11.57 21.65 2.34
CA ALA A 74 11.23 21.66 3.76
C ALA A 74 10.85 20.26 4.27
N LEU A 75 10.14 19.46 3.48
CA LEU A 75 9.84 18.06 3.83
C LEU A 75 11.11 17.21 3.87
N SER A 76 11.99 17.37 2.89
CA SER A 76 13.29 16.69 2.84
C SER A 76 14.13 17.01 4.08
N GLU A 77 14.18 18.28 4.50
CA GLU A 77 14.89 18.68 5.72
C GLU A 77 14.28 18.05 6.98
N ILE A 78 12.95 18.00 7.11
CA ILE A 78 12.30 17.32 8.25
C ILE A 78 12.64 15.83 8.28
N ILE A 79 12.63 15.16 7.12
CA ILE A 79 13.00 13.75 7.02
C ILE A 79 14.47 13.56 7.40
N GLN A 80 15.36 14.44 6.95
CA GLN A 80 16.77 14.40 7.36
C GLN A 80 16.95 14.55 8.88
N LEU A 81 16.21 15.45 9.53
CA LEU A 81 16.20 15.56 10.99
C LEU A 81 15.71 14.27 11.66
N ALA A 82 14.74 13.58 11.04
CA ALA A 82 14.22 12.31 11.53
C ALA A 82 15.21 11.14 11.35
N THR A 83 16.10 11.17 10.36
CA THR A 83 17.14 10.13 10.17
C THR A 83 18.23 10.12 11.24
N VAL A 84 18.28 11.14 12.10
CA VAL A 84 19.21 11.22 13.24
C VAL A 84 18.48 11.20 14.58
N ASP A 85 17.20 10.84 14.60
CA ASP A 85 16.42 10.74 15.83
C ASP A 85 16.89 9.59 16.72
N SER A 86 16.68 9.71 18.02
CA SER A 86 16.98 8.64 18.98
C SER A 86 15.95 7.51 18.96
N GLU A 87 14.76 7.76 18.43
CA GLU A 87 13.66 6.80 18.47
C GLU A 87 13.68 5.86 17.23
N PRO A 88 13.76 4.53 17.41
CA PRO A 88 13.90 3.58 16.30
C PRO A 88 12.80 3.59 15.25
N TRP A 89 11.53 3.79 15.64
CA TRP A 89 10.44 3.89 14.67
C TRP A 89 10.53 5.15 13.82
N VAL A 90 10.91 6.28 14.39
CA VAL A 90 11.15 7.53 13.67
C VAL A 90 12.28 7.33 12.65
N LEU A 91 13.38 6.69 13.04
CA LEU A 91 14.50 6.36 12.13
C LEU A 91 14.04 5.49 10.96
N MET A 92 13.31 4.40 11.24
CA MET A 92 12.82 3.48 10.22
C MET A 92 11.89 4.18 9.23
N VAL A 93 10.91 4.94 9.75
CA VAL A 93 9.94 5.65 8.90
C VAL A 93 10.64 6.74 8.08
N ALA A 94 11.63 7.44 8.65
CA ALA A 94 12.43 8.41 7.91
C ALA A 94 13.20 7.76 6.74
N ASP A 95 13.82 6.60 6.97
CA ASP A 95 14.56 5.87 5.94
C ASP A 95 13.65 5.37 4.81
N ILE A 96 12.42 4.95 5.12
CA ILE A 96 11.38 4.59 4.14
C ILE A 96 10.93 5.82 3.33
N LEU A 97 10.79 6.97 3.99
CA LEU A 97 10.25 8.19 3.37
C LEU A 97 11.29 9.03 2.62
N LYS A 98 12.59 8.78 2.78
CA LYS A 98 13.66 9.64 2.25
C LYS A 98 13.59 9.94 0.76
N SER A 99 13.06 9.02 -0.04
CA SER A 99 12.89 9.19 -1.49
C SER A 99 11.54 9.80 -1.90
N PHE A 100 10.58 9.89 -0.98
CA PHE A 100 9.20 10.23 -1.28
C PHE A 100 9.01 11.66 -1.80
N PRO A 101 9.56 12.72 -1.16
CA PRO A 101 9.38 14.08 -1.64
C PRO A 101 9.91 14.32 -3.06
N GLU A 102 10.98 13.62 -3.43
CA GLU A 102 11.63 13.81 -4.73
C GLU A 102 11.04 12.91 -5.83
N THR A 103 10.82 11.62 -5.54
CA THR A 103 10.39 10.63 -6.55
C THR A 103 8.90 10.35 -6.54
N GLY A 104 8.21 10.68 -5.45
CA GLY A 104 6.84 10.23 -5.17
C GLY A 104 6.73 8.74 -4.80
N SER A 105 7.87 8.05 -4.64
CA SER A 105 7.94 6.63 -4.29
C SER A 105 8.70 6.43 -2.97
N LEU A 106 8.35 5.37 -2.25
CA LEU A 106 9.02 4.97 -1.01
C LEU A 106 10.36 4.28 -1.29
N ASN A 107 11.28 4.38 -0.33
CA ASN A 107 12.54 3.66 -0.39
C ASN A 107 12.32 2.19 -0.07
N LEU A 108 12.82 1.30 -0.94
CA LEU A 108 12.78 -0.15 -0.74
C LEU A 108 14.15 -0.71 -0.34
N ASP A 109 15.21 0.08 -0.48
CA ASP A 109 16.58 -0.29 -0.11
C ASP A 109 16.82 0.07 1.37
N LEU A 110 16.31 -0.80 2.25
CA LEU A 110 16.33 -0.63 3.71
C LEU A 110 17.40 -1.49 4.41
N GLU A 111 18.10 -2.35 3.65
CA GLU A 111 19.06 -3.31 4.18
C GLU A 111 20.38 -2.66 4.61
N GLU A 112 20.86 -1.60 3.94
CA GLU A 112 22.23 -1.09 4.11
C GLU A 112 22.57 -0.61 5.53
N GLN A 113 21.59 -0.06 6.25
CA GLN A 113 21.81 0.58 7.55
C GLN A 113 21.05 -0.10 8.70
N ASN A 114 20.37 -1.22 8.45
CA ASN A 114 19.49 -1.83 9.42
C ASN A 114 19.67 -3.34 9.55
N PRO A 115 20.38 -3.82 10.60
CA PRO A 115 20.61 -5.26 10.79
C PRO A 115 19.31 -6.03 11.00
N ASN A 116 18.29 -5.43 11.63
CA ASN A 116 17.00 -6.10 11.82
C ASN A 116 16.32 -6.40 10.47
N VAL A 117 16.42 -5.48 9.51
CA VAL A 117 15.85 -5.67 8.16
C VAL A 117 16.64 -6.74 7.41
N GLN A 118 17.97 -6.75 7.51
CA GLN A 118 18.80 -7.80 6.90
C GLN A 118 18.44 -9.19 7.42
N ASP A 119 18.31 -9.35 8.73
CA ASP A 119 17.96 -10.63 9.35
C ASP A 119 16.57 -11.11 8.92
N ILE A 120 15.57 -10.21 8.98
CA ILE A 120 14.18 -10.51 8.56
C ILE A 120 14.13 -10.90 7.08
N LEU A 121 14.78 -10.14 6.20
CA LEU A 121 14.76 -10.43 4.77
C LEU A 121 15.56 -11.68 4.43
N GLY A 122 16.66 -11.95 5.14
CA GLY A 122 17.43 -13.18 5.00
C GLY A 122 16.57 -14.42 5.28
N GLU A 123 15.91 -14.46 6.42
CA GLU A 123 15.03 -15.57 6.83
C GLU A 123 13.83 -15.70 5.87
N LEU A 124 13.20 -14.59 5.50
CA LEU A 124 12.05 -14.61 4.59
C LEU A 124 12.43 -15.08 3.18
N ARG A 125 13.59 -14.68 2.65
CA ARG A 125 14.06 -15.14 1.33
C ARG A 125 14.27 -16.65 1.31
N GLU A 126 14.85 -17.22 2.37
CA GLU A 126 15.01 -18.67 2.52
C GLU A 126 13.63 -19.36 2.55
N LYS A 127 12.73 -18.91 3.43
CA LYS A 127 11.40 -19.52 3.59
C LYS A 127 10.50 -19.40 2.37
N VAL A 128 10.55 -18.27 1.66
CA VAL A 128 9.80 -18.08 0.40
C VAL A 128 10.29 -19.05 -0.67
N SER A 129 11.61 -19.27 -0.76
CA SER A 129 12.18 -20.22 -1.74
C SER A 129 11.78 -21.68 -1.47
N GLU A 130 11.59 -22.06 -0.21
CA GLU A 130 11.11 -23.40 0.16
C GLU A 130 9.64 -23.64 -0.20
N CYS A 131 8.82 -22.58 -0.31
CA CYS A 131 7.37 -22.66 -0.45
C CYS A 131 6.85 -22.59 -1.90
N GLU A 132 7.72 -22.55 -2.91
CA GLU A 132 7.35 -22.37 -4.33
C GLU A 132 6.34 -23.41 -4.86
N ALA A 133 6.25 -24.59 -4.24
CA ALA A 133 5.34 -25.65 -4.68
C ALA A 133 3.84 -25.40 -4.39
N SER A 134 3.50 -24.43 -3.53
CA SER A 134 2.13 -24.18 -3.07
C SER A 134 1.77 -22.69 -3.06
N THR A 135 2.25 -21.94 -4.05
CA THR A 135 2.08 -20.49 -4.11
C THR A 135 0.63 -20.10 -4.31
N MET A 136 0.06 -19.45 -3.30
CA MET A 136 -1.15 -18.66 -3.48
C MET A 136 -0.86 -17.56 -4.50
N LEU A 137 -1.73 -17.43 -5.51
CA LEU A 137 -1.59 -16.36 -6.50
C LEU A 137 -2.12 -15.04 -5.94
N PRO A 138 -1.54 -13.90 -6.35
CA PRO A 138 -2.09 -12.58 -6.06
C PRO A 138 -3.55 -12.43 -6.50
N LEU A 139 -4.33 -11.57 -5.82
CA LEU A 139 -5.78 -11.45 -6.03
C LEU A 139 -6.13 -10.91 -7.42
N GLU A 140 -5.27 -10.09 -8.01
CA GLU A 140 -5.41 -9.57 -9.37
C GLU A 140 -5.46 -10.68 -10.42
N CYS A 141 -4.86 -11.85 -10.15
CA CYS A 141 -4.85 -12.98 -11.07
C CYS A 141 -6.24 -13.52 -11.40
N GLN A 142 -7.24 -13.27 -10.54
CA GLN A 142 -8.63 -13.68 -10.77
C GLN A 142 -9.32 -12.89 -11.89
N TYR A 143 -8.78 -11.71 -12.23
CA TYR A 143 -9.35 -10.79 -13.21
C TYR A 143 -8.60 -10.80 -14.54
N LEU A 144 -7.48 -11.52 -14.63
CA LEU A 144 -6.66 -11.60 -15.83
C LEU A 144 -7.19 -12.66 -16.79
N ASN A 145 -7.10 -12.36 -18.09
CA ASN A 145 -7.29 -13.37 -19.12
C ASN A 145 -6.13 -14.39 -19.10
N LYS A 146 -6.34 -15.56 -19.73
CA LYS A 146 -5.38 -16.67 -19.68
C LYS A 146 -3.99 -16.28 -20.20
N SER A 147 -3.91 -15.45 -21.25
CA SER A 147 -2.62 -15.00 -21.80
C SER A 147 -1.88 -14.10 -20.83
N ALA A 148 -2.54 -13.06 -20.29
CA ALA A 148 -1.94 -12.12 -19.34
C ALA A 148 -1.53 -12.82 -18.03
N LEU A 149 -2.36 -13.75 -17.55
CA LEU A 149 -2.04 -14.57 -16.39
C LEU A 149 -0.79 -15.43 -16.63
N THR A 150 -0.71 -16.09 -17.78
CA THR A 150 0.47 -16.90 -18.14
C THR A 150 1.74 -16.05 -18.26
N THR A 151 1.62 -14.81 -18.75
CA THR A 151 2.74 -13.86 -18.81
C THR A 151 3.19 -13.42 -17.42
N LEU A 152 2.26 -13.22 -16.48
CA LEU A 152 2.57 -12.72 -15.14
C LEU A 152 3.14 -13.79 -14.20
N VAL A 153 2.49 -14.95 -14.13
CA VAL A 153 2.83 -16.00 -13.14
C VAL A 153 3.37 -17.27 -13.77
N GLY A 154 3.54 -17.29 -15.10
CA GLY A 154 3.95 -18.48 -15.84
C GLY A 154 2.82 -19.50 -16.03
N PRO A 155 3.15 -20.72 -16.52
CA PRO A 155 2.17 -21.76 -16.74
C PRO A 155 1.61 -22.28 -15.39
N LEU A 156 0.30 -22.26 -15.25
CA LEU A 156 -0.37 -22.74 -14.05
C LEU A 156 -0.24 -24.27 -13.90
N THR A 157 0.14 -24.71 -12.71
CA THR A 157 0.13 -26.13 -12.34
C THR A 157 -1.29 -26.68 -12.42
N PRO A 158 -1.52 -27.77 -13.16
CA PRO A 158 -2.85 -28.37 -13.24
C PRO A 158 -3.26 -28.93 -11.86
N PRO A 159 -4.56 -28.92 -11.51
CA PRO A 159 -5.03 -29.47 -10.26
C PRO A 159 -4.61 -30.94 -10.06
N VAL A 160 -4.21 -31.30 -8.84
CA VAL A 160 -3.85 -32.67 -8.48
C VAL A 160 -5.04 -33.60 -8.66
N LYS A 161 -4.86 -34.65 -9.45
CA LYS A 161 -5.90 -35.67 -9.69
C LYS A 161 -5.94 -36.65 -8.51
N HIS A 162 -6.73 -36.33 -7.48
CA HIS A 162 -6.87 -37.19 -6.30
C HIS A 162 -7.65 -38.49 -6.58
N PHE A 163 -8.52 -38.51 -7.58
CA PHE A 163 -9.31 -39.68 -7.97
C PHE A 163 -9.74 -39.59 -9.43
N GLN A 164 -10.22 -40.70 -9.99
CA GLN A 164 -10.75 -40.76 -11.34
C GLN A 164 -12.28 -40.79 -11.34
N LEU A 165 -12.91 -39.82 -12.01
CA LEU A 165 -14.36 -39.76 -12.16
C LEU A 165 -14.86 -40.88 -13.07
N LYS A 166 -15.70 -41.78 -12.55
CA LYS A 166 -16.33 -42.87 -13.32
C LYS A 166 -17.47 -42.38 -14.24
N ARG A 167 -18.15 -41.28 -13.86
CA ARG A 167 -19.25 -40.66 -14.61
C ARG A 167 -19.18 -39.14 -14.44
N LYS A 168 -19.63 -38.39 -15.46
CA LYS A 168 -19.71 -36.92 -15.39
C LYS A 168 -20.74 -36.49 -14.33
N PRO A 169 -20.50 -35.39 -13.58
CA PRO A 169 -21.41 -34.94 -12.53
C PRO A 169 -22.74 -34.42 -13.11
N LYS A 170 -23.80 -34.49 -12.30
CA LYS A 170 -25.16 -34.06 -12.68
C LYS A 170 -25.22 -32.58 -13.11
N THR A 171 -24.33 -31.73 -12.59
CA THR A 171 -24.22 -30.30 -12.95
C THR A 171 -23.94 -30.08 -14.43
N LEU A 172 -23.23 -31.00 -15.09
CA LEU A 172 -22.99 -30.91 -16.53
C LEU A 172 -24.29 -31.17 -17.32
N CYS A 173 -25.10 -32.13 -16.90
CA CYS A 173 -26.41 -32.38 -17.51
C CYS A 173 -27.33 -31.16 -17.35
N HIS A 174 -27.30 -30.49 -16.20
CA HIS A 174 -28.04 -29.25 -16.00
C HIS A 174 -27.55 -28.11 -16.92
N ARG A 175 -26.24 -27.93 -17.07
CA ARG A 175 -25.66 -26.92 -17.97
C ARG A 175 -26.03 -27.16 -19.44
N LEU A 176 -26.02 -28.42 -19.89
CA LEU A 176 -26.40 -28.76 -21.27
C LEU A 176 -27.87 -28.44 -21.53
N LYS A 177 -28.76 -28.79 -20.59
CA LYS A 177 -30.19 -28.46 -20.68
C LYS A 177 -30.46 -26.95 -20.69
N SER A 178 -29.75 -26.18 -19.87
CA SER A 178 -29.89 -24.71 -19.89
C SER A 178 -29.36 -24.11 -21.18
N SER A 179 -28.26 -24.65 -21.74
CA SER A 179 -27.73 -24.18 -23.02
C SER A 179 -28.66 -24.49 -24.19
N SER A 180 -29.23 -25.70 -24.28
CA SER A 180 -30.19 -26.05 -25.33
C SER A 180 -31.46 -25.21 -25.23
N GLY A 181 -32.00 -25.02 -24.02
CA GLY A 181 -33.16 -24.16 -23.80
C GLY A 181 -32.88 -22.68 -24.09
N SER A 182 -31.64 -22.21 -23.93
CA SER A 182 -31.25 -20.83 -24.31
C SER A 182 -31.13 -20.69 -25.83
N VAL A 183 -30.62 -21.71 -26.51
CA VAL A 183 -30.53 -21.76 -27.98
C VAL A 183 -31.92 -21.80 -28.62
N GLU A 184 -32.82 -22.64 -28.12
CA GLU A 184 -34.22 -22.69 -28.59
C GLU A 184 -34.95 -21.36 -28.41
N LYS A 185 -34.77 -20.70 -27.25
CA LYS A 185 -35.32 -19.35 -27.02
C LYS A 185 -34.71 -18.31 -27.95
N GLY A 186 -33.42 -18.40 -28.25
CA GLY A 186 -32.74 -17.53 -29.21
C GLY A 186 -33.27 -17.68 -30.64
N PHE A 187 -33.50 -18.92 -31.10
CA PHE A 187 -34.11 -19.19 -32.41
C PHE A 187 -35.56 -18.72 -32.49
N SER A 188 -36.36 -18.89 -31.43
CA SER A 188 -37.73 -18.37 -31.38
C SER A 188 -37.78 -16.84 -31.46
N ALA A 189 -36.90 -16.14 -30.72
CA ALA A 189 -36.81 -14.69 -30.77
C ALA A 189 -36.31 -14.17 -32.13
N ALA A 190 -35.37 -14.88 -32.78
CA ALA A 190 -34.90 -14.53 -34.12
C ALA A 190 -35.99 -14.75 -35.20
N ALA A 191 -36.81 -15.78 -35.07
CA ALA A 191 -37.93 -16.04 -35.98
C ALA A 191 -39.05 -14.98 -35.87
N GLU A 192 -39.30 -14.45 -34.67
CA GLU A 192 -40.24 -13.33 -34.45
C GLU A 192 -39.72 -12.01 -35.06
N ILE A 193 -38.41 -11.75 -35.06
CA ILE A 193 -37.81 -10.55 -35.65
C ILE A 193 -37.84 -10.57 -37.19
N VAL A 194 -37.71 -11.75 -37.82
CA VAL A 194 -37.72 -11.89 -39.29
C VAL A 194 -39.15 -11.93 -39.86
N SER A 195 -40.17 -12.09 -39.00
CA SER A 195 -41.58 -12.16 -39.40
C SER A 195 -42.29 -10.79 -39.41
N HIS A 196 -41.55 -9.70 -39.24
CA HIS A 196 -42.03 -8.31 -39.31
C HIS A 196 -41.39 -7.52 -40.45
#